data_AF-A0A3R0XKB7-F1
#
_entry.id   AF-A0A3R0XKB7-F1
#
_cell.length_a   1.000
_cell.length_b   1.000
_cell.length_c   1.000
_cell.angle_alpha   90.00
_cell.angle_beta   90.00
_cell.angle_gamma   90.00
#
_symmetry.space_group_name_H-M   'P 1'
#
loop_
_entity.id
_entity.type
_entity.pdbx_description
1 polymer ?
#
loop_
_entity_poly.entity_id
_entity_poly.type
_entity_poly.pdbx_seq_one_letter_code
_entity_poly.pdbx_strand_id
1 'polypeptide(L)'
;ANPFPYGNMNGVVDVVRQGLPGVCMSGPEVHTHIDEGLFRRLGLPEELIAGDRETYIRAVVRLAEDDAWRESLQAQLQENDPEQVLFTGHPEKFAAAVQALWETSVSGREERAS
;
A
#
# COMPACT_ATOMS: atom_id res chain seq x y z
N ALA A 1 -4.82 -4.04 13.39
CA ALA A 1 -5.83 -4.69 12.54
C ALA A 1 -6.51 -3.61 11.70
N ASN A 2 -6.36 -3.63 10.38
CA ASN A 2 -6.99 -2.63 9.52
C ASN A 2 -8.46 -2.97 9.26
N PRO A 3 -9.37 -1.98 9.24
CA PRO A 3 -10.76 -2.22 8.87
C PRO A 3 -10.89 -2.72 7.43
N PHE A 4 -11.97 -3.44 7.16
CA PHE A 4 -12.36 -3.89 5.82
C PHE A 4 -13.88 -3.76 5.65
N PRO A 5 -14.40 -3.52 4.43
CA PRO A 5 -13.67 -3.49 3.14
C PRO A 5 -12.91 -2.18 2.86
N TYR A 6 -13.11 -1.12 3.64
CA TYR A 6 -12.33 0.11 3.48
C TYR A 6 -11.04 0.06 4.27
N GLY A 7 -9.91 -0.05 3.55
CA GLY A 7 -8.56 0.02 4.12
C GLY A 7 -8.24 1.40 4.69
N ASN A 8 -7.27 1.46 5.59
CA ASN A 8 -7.04 2.65 6.42
C ASN A 8 -6.02 3.64 5.81
N MET A 9 -5.31 3.24 4.74
CA MET A 9 -4.32 4.01 3.98
C MET A 9 -3.41 4.91 4.84
N ASN A 10 -3.84 6.13 5.19
CA ASN A 10 -3.10 7.04 6.08
C ASN A 10 -2.80 6.40 7.43
N GLY A 11 -3.77 5.67 8.00
CA GLY A 11 -3.57 4.94 9.26
C GLY A 11 -2.46 3.88 9.17
N VAL A 12 -2.22 3.31 7.99
CA VAL A 12 -1.11 2.37 7.77
C VAL A 12 0.24 3.08 7.80
N VAL A 13 0.34 4.24 7.15
CA VAL A 13 1.56 5.04 7.14
C VAL A 13 1.94 5.47 8.57
N ASP A 14 0.95 5.89 9.37
CA ASP A 14 1.19 6.34 10.75
C ASP A 14 1.68 5.21 11.66
N VAL A 15 1.07 4.02 11.58
CA VAL A 15 1.48 2.89 12.45
C VAL A 15 2.83 2.30 12.02
N VAL A 16 3.11 2.26 10.71
CA VAL A 16 4.41 1.81 10.19
C VAL A 16 5.53 2.75 10.63
N ARG A 17 5.30 4.08 10.64
CA ARG A 17 6.26 5.05 11.18
C ARG A 17 6.57 4.83 12.66
N GLN A 18 5.66 4.23 13.40
CA GLN A 18 5.86 3.85 14.81
C GLN A 18 6.48 2.44 14.96
N GLY A 19 6.85 1.80 13.85
CA GLY A 19 7.36 0.43 13.84
C GLY A 19 6.31 -0.62 14.18
N LEU A 20 5.01 -0.31 14.06
CA LEU A 20 3.94 -1.23 14.45
C LEU A 20 3.46 -2.04 13.22
N PRO A 21 3.67 -3.37 13.19
CA PRO A 21 3.13 -4.20 12.13
C PRO A 21 1.61 -4.35 12.25
N GLY A 22 0.95 -4.58 11.12
CA GLY A 22 -0.49 -4.80 11.03
C GLY A 22 -0.83 -5.90 10.03
N VAL A 23 -2.10 -6.26 9.98
CA VAL A 23 -2.67 -7.19 8.99
C VAL A 23 -3.73 -6.42 8.19
N CYS A 24 -3.70 -6.57 6.87
CA CYS A 24 -4.73 -6.07 5.97
C CYS A 24 -5.46 -7.22 5.28
N MET A 25 -6.67 -6.96 4.78
CA MET A 25 -7.40 -7.90 3.92
C MET A 25 -7.59 -7.25 2.57
N SER A 26 -7.06 -7.88 1.53
CA SER A 26 -7.14 -7.39 0.18
C SER A 26 -8.44 -7.79 -0.52
N GLY A 27 -8.78 -7.06 -1.57
CA GLY A 27 -9.92 -7.32 -2.42
C GLY A 27 -9.73 -6.73 -3.81
N PRO A 28 -10.72 -6.92 -4.71
CA PRO A 28 -10.62 -6.49 -6.10
C PRO A 28 -10.72 -4.97 -6.28
N GLU A 29 -11.23 -4.25 -5.29
CA GLU A 29 -11.43 -2.81 -5.36
C GLU A 29 -10.19 -2.05 -4.87
N VAL A 30 -9.92 -0.87 -5.44
CA VAL A 30 -8.74 -0.07 -5.08
C VAL A 30 -8.68 0.22 -3.57
N HIS A 31 -9.81 0.57 -2.95
CA HIS A 31 -9.88 0.86 -1.52
C HIS A 31 -9.72 -0.36 -0.61
N THR A 32 -9.93 -1.57 -1.16
CA THR A 32 -9.60 -2.84 -0.48
C THR A 32 -8.15 -3.27 -0.72
N HIS A 33 -7.52 -2.82 -1.81
CA HIS A 33 -6.21 -3.30 -2.27
C HIS A 33 -5.04 -2.37 -1.87
N ILE A 34 -5.31 -1.13 -1.48
CA ILE A 34 -4.28 -0.12 -1.24
C ILE A 34 -3.28 -0.52 -0.14
N ASP A 35 -3.77 -1.16 0.92
CA ASP A 35 -2.95 -1.59 2.05
C ASP A 35 -1.98 -2.71 1.65
N GLU A 36 -2.38 -3.61 0.73
CA GLU A 36 -1.50 -4.65 0.15
C GLU A 36 -0.31 -4.02 -0.61
N GLY A 37 -0.60 -3.03 -1.46
CA GLY A 37 0.45 -2.32 -2.19
C GLY A 37 1.45 -1.62 -1.26
N LEU A 38 0.96 -1.02 -0.16
CA LEU A 38 1.82 -0.41 0.85
C LEU A 38 2.69 -1.45 1.57
N PHE A 39 2.10 -2.56 1.99
CA PHE A 39 2.83 -3.61 2.72
C PHE A 39 3.96 -4.20 1.87
N ARG A 40 3.70 -4.48 0.59
CA ARG A 40 4.73 -4.96 -0.33
C ARG A 40 5.83 -3.95 -0.57
N ARG A 41 5.49 -2.66 -0.72
CA ARG A 41 6.50 -1.59 -0.86
C ARG A 41 7.41 -1.52 0.37
N LEU A 42 6.85 -1.70 1.56
CA LEU A 42 7.57 -1.74 2.84
C LEU A 42 8.32 -3.07 3.08
N GLY A 43 8.23 -4.02 2.16
CA GLY A 43 8.86 -5.34 2.24
C GLY A 43 8.24 -6.26 3.30
N LEU A 44 7.06 -5.94 3.82
CA LEU A 44 6.38 -6.76 4.81
C LEU A 44 5.97 -8.12 4.22
N PRO A 45 5.98 -9.20 5.02
CA PRO A 45 5.68 -10.54 4.52
C PRO A 45 4.23 -10.70 4.05
N GLU A 46 4.02 -11.58 3.07
CA GLU A 46 2.69 -11.88 2.50
C GLU A 46 1.72 -12.44 3.55
N GLU A 47 2.23 -13.03 4.64
CA GLU A 47 1.43 -13.50 5.78
C GLU A 47 0.64 -12.38 6.48
N LEU A 48 0.99 -11.11 6.27
CA LEU A 48 0.25 -9.95 6.75
C LEU A 48 -0.84 -9.45 5.77
N ILE A 49 -0.94 -10.06 4.58
CA ILE A 49 -1.89 -9.70 3.52
C ILE A 49 -2.86 -10.87 3.33
N ALA A 50 -4.05 -10.76 3.93
CA ALA A 50 -5.06 -11.80 3.83
C ALA A 50 -5.91 -11.66 2.56
N GLY A 51 -6.21 -12.78 1.90
CA GLY A 51 -7.15 -12.83 0.77
C GLY A 51 -8.61 -13.08 1.18
N ASP A 52 -8.84 -13.44 2.45
CA ASP A 52 -10.16 -13.75 2.98
C ASP A 52 -10.20 -13.53 4.51
N ARG A 53 -11.41 -13.55 5.07
CA ARG A 53 -11.65 -13.27 6.50
C ARG A 53 -11.00 -14.29 7.42
N GLU A 54 -10.97 -15.57 7.05
CA GLU A 54 -10.40 -16.63 7.88
C GLU A 54 -8.89 -16.49 7.97
N THR A 55 -8.24 -16.23 6.84
CA THR A 55 -6.82 -15.91 6.75
C THR A 55 -6.49 -14.65 7.52
N TYR A 56 -7.33 -13.61 7.44
CA TYR A 56 -7.16 -12.38 8.22
C TYR A 56 -7.17 -12.65 9.73
N ILE A 57 -8.16 -13.41 10.21
CA ILE A 57 -8.27 -13.75 11.63
C ILE A 57 -7.03 -14.54 12.08
N ARG A 58 -6.60 -15.55 11.33
CA ARG A 58 -5.39 -16.32 11.66
C ARG A 58 -4.15 -15.46 11.74
N ALA A 59 -3.95 -14.57 10.76
CA ALA A 59 -2.80 -13.66 10.74
C ALA A 59 -2.83 -12.69 11.92
N VAL A 60 -4.00 -12.15 12.28
CA VAL A 60 -4.16 -11.26 13.46
C VAL A 60 -3.87 -12.00 14.76
N VAL A 61 -4.41 -13.23 14.93
CA VAL A 61 -4.16 -14.05 16.12
C VAL A 61 -2.68 -14.37 16.24
N ARG A 62 -2.04 -14.83 15.16
CA ARG A 62 -0.59 -15.09 15.15
C ARG A 62 0.19 -13.83 15.51
N LEU A 63 -0.14 -12.68 14.93
CA LEU A 63 0.55 -11.43 15.23
C LEU A 63 0.43 -11.05 16.71
N ALA A 64 -0.70 -11.37 17.34
CA ALA A 64 -0.93 -11.10 18.76
C ALA A 64 -0.22 -12.09 19.69
N GLU A 65 -0.14 -13.38 19.32
CA GLU A 65 0.35 -14.46 20.19
C GLU A 65 1.83 -14.81 19.98
N ASP A 66 2.38 -14.57 18.79
CA ASP A 66 3.78 -14.87 18.45
C ASP A 66 4.65 -13.62 18.64
N ASP A 67 5.14 -13.44 19.88
CA ASP A 67 5.95 -12.28 20.28
C ASP A 67 7.23 -12.16 19.46
N ALA A 68 7.93 -13.28 19.25
CA ALA A 68 9.20 -13.29 18.51
C ALA A 68 8.99 -12.90 17.04
N TRP A 69 7.94 -13.42 16.40
CA TRP A 69 7.60 -13.02 15.04
C TRP A 69 7.22 -11.54 14.98
N ARG A 70 6.37 -11.06 15.91
CA ARG A 70 5.99 -9.65 15.96
C ARG A 70 7.20 -8.73 16.14
N GLU A 71 8.10 -9.05 17.06
CA GLU A 71 9.33 -8.28 17.29
C GLU A 71 10.24 -8.26 16.05
N SER A 72 10.33 -9.37 15.32
CA SER A 72 11.09 -9.41 14.06
C SER A 72 10.53 -8.47 12.99
N LEU A 73 9.19 -8.34 12.90
CA LEU A 73 8.54 -7.40 12.00
C LEU A 73 8.77 -5.95 12.42
N GLN A 74 8.76 -5.67 13.73
CA GLN A 74 9.06 -4.33 14.26
C GLN A 74 10.49 -3.92 13.92
N ALA A 75 11.46 -4.83 14.11
CA ALA A 75 12.85 -4.61 13.74
C ALA A 75 12.99 -4.33 12.23
N GLN A 76 12.35 -5.14 11.38
CA GLN A 76 12.35 -4.93 9.93
C GLN A 76 11.80 -3.54 9.54
N LEU A 77 10.69 -3.10 10.16
CA LEU A 77 10.11 -1.78 9.89
C LEU A 77 11.03 -0.62 10.31
N GLN A 78 11.82 -0.80 11.36
CA GLN A 78 12.82 0.19 11.79
C GLN A 78 14.02 0.24 10.84
N GLU A 79 14.42 -0.90 10.28
CA GLU A 79 15.54 -1.00 9.33
C GLU A 79 15.18 -0.44 7.94
N ASN A 80 13.93 -0.60 7.49
CA ASN A 80 13.51 -0.33 6.10
C ASN A 80 13.27 1.15 5.75
N ASP A 81 13.67 2.12 6.58
CA ASP A 81 13.36 3.56 6.45
C ASP A 81 12.06 3.84 5.66
N PRO A 82 10.89 3.68 6.32
CA PRO A 82 9.59 3.84 5.67
C PRO A 82 9.42 5.19 4.97
N GLU A 83 10.15 6.22 5.40
CA GLU A 83 10.09 7.53 4.75
C GLU A 83 10.71 7.49 3.36
N GLN A 84 11.88 6.87 3.23
CA GLN A 84 12.54 6.70 1.93
C GLN A 84 11.67 5.86 0.99
N VAL A 85 11.09 4.77 1.47
CA VAL A 85 10.28 3.86 0.64
C VAL A 85 8.99 4.52 0.14
N LEU A 86 8.33 5.30 1.00
CA LEU A 86 7.00 5.84 0.70
C LEU A 86 7.05 7.20 0.00
N PHE A 87 8.01 8.05 0.34
CA PHE A 87 8.03 9.47 -0.10
C PHE A 87 9.14 9.80 -1.10
N THR A 88 10.02 8.86 -1.43
CA THR A 88 10.92 9.00 -2.60
C THR A 88 10.23 8.43 -3.84
N GLY A 89 10.24 9.18 -4.93
CA GLY A 89 9.56 8.78 -6.16
C GLY A 89 9.89 9.65 -7.37
N HIS A 90 9.09 9.48 -8.42
CA HIS A 90 9.30 10.05 -9.75
C HIS A 90 8.14 10.97 -10.15
N PRO A 91 8.00 12.16 -9.54
CA PRO A 91 6.88 13.08 -9.82
C PRO A 91 6.81 13.50 -11.30
N GLU A 92 7.94 13.50 -12.01
CA GLU A 92 8.04 13.81 -13.43
C GLU A 92 7.20 12.86 -14.32
N LYS A 93 6.99 11.60 -13.89
CA LYS A 93 6.18 10.63 -14.65
C LYS A 93 4.71 11.05 -14.73
N PHE A 94 4.18 11.67 -13.67
CA PHE A 94 2.83 12.20 -13.69
C PHE A 94 2.71 13.35 -14.69
N ALA A 95 3.66 14.29 -14.65
CA ALA A 95 3.69 15.41 -15.59
C ALA A 95 3.78 14.93 -17.05
N ALA A 96 4.64 13.95 -17.34
CA ALA A 96 4.76 13.35 -18.67
C ALA A 96 3.46 12.68 -19.13
N ALA A 97 2.77 11.95 -18.25
CA ALA A 97 1.49 11.33 -18.58
C ALA A 97 0.40 12.38 -18.89
N VAL A 98 0.33 13.45 -18.10
CA VAL A 98 -0.61 14.57 -18.33
C VAL A 98 -0.29 15.27 -19.65
N GLN A 99 0.98 15.52 -19.95
CA GLN A 99 1.41 16.12 -21.20
C GLN A 99 1.00 15.27 -22.41
N ALA A 100 1.24 13.96 -22.37
CA ALA A 100 0.86 13.05 -23.45
C ALA A 100 -0.66 13.04 -23.70
N LEU A 101 -1.47 13.05 -22.64
CA LEU A 101 -2.93 13.16 -22.75
C LEU A 101 -3.36 14.49 -23.35
N TRP A 102 -2.70 15.59 -22.97
CA TRP A 102 -2.96 16.91 -23.52
C TRP A 102 -2.65 16.97 -25.02
N GLU A 103 -1.47 16.53 -25.44
CA GLU A 103 -1.04 16.50 -26.84
C GLU A 103 -2.02 15.69 -27.71
N THR A 104 -2.43 14.52 -27.22
CA THR A 104 -3.46 13.69 -27.88
C THR A 104 -4.79 14.43 -28.04
N SER A 105 -5.21 15.16 -27.00
CA SER A 105 -6.47 15.93 -27.02
C SER A 105 -6.45 17.12 -27.98
N VAL A 106 -5.29 17.74 -28.21
CA VAL A 106 -5.15 18.88 -29.12
C VAL A 106 -5.18 18.39 -30.56
N SER A 107 -4.40 17.35 -30.89
CA SER A 107 -4.38 16.75 -32.22
C SER A 107 -5.76 16.23 -32.65
N GLY A 108 -6.49 15.54 -31.75
CA GLY A 108 -7.85 15.07 -32.05
C GLY A 108 -8.91 16.18 -32.18
N ARG A 109 -8.62 17.42 -31.75
CA ARG A 109 -9.49 18.58 -31.98
C ARG A 109 -9.23 19.24 -33.33
N GLU A 110 -7.96 19.29 -33.75
CA GLU A 110 -7.57 19.80 -35.06
C GLU A 110 -8.11 18.92 -36.20
N GLU A 111 -8.08 17.60 -36.03
CA GLU A 111 -8.66 16.64 -37.00
C GLU A 111 -10.18 16.72 -37.13
N ARG A 112 -10.90 17.15 -36.08
CA ARG A 112 -12.37 17.31 -36.11
C ARG A 112 -12.82 18.68 -36.64
N ALA A 113 -11.91 19.63 -36.71
CA ALA A 113 -12.17 20.99 -37.20
C ALA A 113 -11.84 21.16 -38.70
N SER A 114 -11.27 20.14 -39.33
CA SER A 114 -10.93 20.03 -40.76
C SER A 114 -11.93 19.12 -41.46
#